data_AF-A0A3D2EYG5-F1
#
_entry.id   AF-A0A3D2EYG5-F1
#
_cell.length_a   1.000
_cell.length_b   1.000
_cell.length_c   1.000
_cell.angle_alpha   90.00
_cell.angle_beta   90.00
_cell.angle_gamma   90.00
#
_symmetry.space_group_name_H-M   'P 1'
#
loop_
_entity.id
_entity.type
_entity.pdbx_description
1 polymer ?
#
loop_
_entity_poly.entity_id
_entity_poly.type
_entity_poly.pdbx_seq_one_letter_code
_entity_poly.pdbx_strand_id
1 'polypeptide(L)'
;MLSDCEKGNEVRLKLWYKRSMRGFLFGTKRVSKLDLALALLVVLLLSVAAVVCGISHDYKNYVHLWTRVSEGANPWHRNLKNSHGPVHVIFMYANYINVFAPRIIFVISWAITSFMVYAHINTIKILNEIEKIFLFSILFLSPTFIVFTVGLGTNDAVTIMFTMIALFALLKGKEYYSGLFLSLGVMHKIIPIVLVPIFLVRSNLRIRWKFGLAFLTSMAFGIGISYYIWGGEGTFSTANDRGKKI
;
A
#
# COMPACT_ATOMS: atom_id res chain seq x y z
N MET A 1 40.14 -13.51 19.32
CA MET A 1 40.16 -14.11 17.97
C MET A 1 38.79 -14.24 17.33
N LEU A 2 37.71 -14.70 18.00
CA LEU A 2 36.36 -14.74 17.42
C LEU A 2 35.71 -13.34 17.24
N SER A 3 36.02 -12.37 18.11
CA SER A 3 35.51 -10.99 18.04
C SER A 3 35.91 -10.24 16.75
N ASP A 4 37.08 -10.54 16.19
CA ASP A 4 37.59 -9.80 15.03
C ASP A 4 37.03 -10.34 13.70
N CYS A 5 36.62 -11.61 13.68
CA CYS A 5 35.94 -12.23 12.54
C CYS A 5 34.50 -11.71 12.39
N GLU A 6 33.78 -11.48 13.50
CA GLU A 6 32.43 -10.92 13.48
C GLU A 6 32.40 -9.46 13.02
N LYS A 7 33.36 -8.62 13.46
CA LYS A 7 33.49 -7.23 13.01
C LYS A 7 33.76 -7.13 11.50
N GLY A 8 34.57 -8.03 10.95
CA GLY A 8 34.86 -8.08 9.51
C GLY A 8 33.61 -8.40 8.67
N ASN A 9 32.80 -9.34 9.14
CA ASN A 9 31.54 -9.70 8.47
C ASN A 9 30.49 -8.60 8.56
N GLU A 10 30.37 -7.91 9.69
CA GLU A 10 29.41 -6.81 9.85
C GLU A 10 29.74 -5.62 8.92
N VAL A 11 31.02 -5.29 8.77
CA VAL A 11 31.49 -4.22 7.86
C VAL A 11 31.29 -4.63 6.39
N ARG A 12 31.57 -5.89 6.03
CA ARG A 12 31.30 -6.41 4.67
C ARG A 12 29.81 -6.42 4.35
N LEU A 13 28.95 -6.85 5.27
CA LEU A 13 27.49 -6.81 5.10
C LEU A 13 26.98 -5.39 4.96
N LYS A 14 27.43 -4.45 5.79
CA LYS A 14 27.07 -3.02 5.68
C LYS A 14 27.54 -2.42 4.36
N LEU A 15 28.75 -2.73 3.90
CA LEU A 15 29.28 -2.25 2.62
C LEU A 15 28.54 -2.86 1.43
N TRP A 16 28.26 -4.17 1.46
CA TRP A 16 27.48 -4.86 0.44
C TRP A 16 26.06 -4.31 0.36
N TYR A 17 25.40 -4.13 1.50
CA TYR A 17 24.07 -3.52 1.60
C TYR A 17 24.08 -2.09 1.06
N LYS A 18 25.07 -1.27 1.46
CA LYS A 18 25.20 0.13 1.01
C LYS A 18 25.53 0.24 -0.49
N ARG A 19 26.26 -0.72 -1.08
CA ARG A 19 26.54 -0.77 -2.54
C ARG A 19 25.33 -1.26 -3.34
N SER A 20 24.64 -2.30 -2.87
CA SER A 20 23.43 -2.85 -3.50
C SER A 20 22.31 -1.80 -3.55
N MET A 21 22.17 -1.00 -2.49
CA MET A 21 21.07 -0.04 -2.34
C MET A 21 21.25 1.27 -3.14
N ARG A 22 22.48 1.66 -3.54
CA ARG A 22 22.69 2.88 -4.34
C ARG A 22 22.25 2.75 -5.79
N GLY A 23 22.22 1.52 -6.34
CA GLY A 23 21.71 1.26 -7.70
C GLY A 23 20.19 1.15 -7.78
N PHE A 24 19.47 1.14 -6.65
CA PHE A 24 18.08 0.69 -6.65
C PHE A 24 17.06 1.71 -7.20
N LEU A 25 17.39 3.01 -7.25
CA LEU A 25 16.46 4.03 -7.80
C LEU A 25 16.68 4.32 -9.30
N PHE A 26 17.89 4.13 -9.83
CA PHE A 26 18.24 4.47 -11.23
C PHE A 26 19.32 3.57 -11.85
N GLY A 27 19.85 2.59 -11.11
CA GLY A 27 20.84 1.62 -11.56
C GLY A 27 20.18 0.28 -11.90
N THR A 28 19.17 0.33 -12.76
CA THR A 28 18.56 -0.86 -13.32
C THR A 28 19.45 -1.38 -14.44
N LYS A 29 19.69 -2.69 -14.54
CA LYS A 29 19.55 -3.29 -15.87
C LYS A 29 18.16 -2.85 -16.34
N ARG A 30 18.08 -2.01 -17.37
CA ARG A 30 16.82 -1.41 -17.84
C ARG A 30 15.78 -2.53 -17.93
N VAL A 31 14.66 -2.39 -17.23
CA VAL A 31 13.44 -3.14 -17.54
C VAL A 31 13.24 -2.98 -19.04
N SER A 32 13.14 -4.08 -19.78
CA SER A 32 13.08 -3.95 -21.23
C SER A 32 11.78 -3.24 -21.61
N LYS A 33 11.78 -2.53 -22.75
CA LYS A 33 10.55 -1.91 -23.26
C LYS A 33 9.43 -2.94 -23.44
N LEU A 34 9.81 -4.18 -23.76
CA LEU A 34 8.88 -5.30 -23.92
C LEU A 34 8.24 -5.69 -22.58
N ASP A 35 9.02 -5.82 -21.50
CA ASP A 35 8.49 -6.15 -20.17
C ASP A 35 7.47 -5.10 -19.72
N LEU A 36 7.77 -3.82 -19.95
CA LEU A 36 6.87 -2.72 -19.63
C LEU A 36 5.60 -2.73 -20.50
N ALA A 37 5.72 -3.06 -21.79
CA ALA A 37 4.55 -3.16 -22.67
C ALA A 37 3.63 -4.32 -22.25
N LEU A 38 4.20 -5.49 -21.95
CA LEU A 38 3.47 -6.66 -21.48
C LEU A 38 2.79 -6.39 -20.13
N ALA A 39 3.50 -5.74 -19.21
CA ALA A 39 2.97 -5.27 -17.95
C ALA A 39 1.71 -4.40 -18.12
N LEU A 40 1.82 -3.37 -18.96
CA LEU A 40 0.72 -2.44 -19.24
C LEU A 40 -0.46 -3.14 -19.91
N LEU A 41 -0.19 -4.07 -20.83
CA LEU A 41 -1.22 -4.89 -21.46
C LEU A 41 -1.97 -5.73 -20.42
N VAL A 42 -1.27 -6.38 -19.48
CA VAL A 42 -1.92 -7.15 -18.43
C VAL A 42 -2.72 -6.26 -17.47
N VAL A 43 -2.19 -5.09 -17.08
CA VAL A 43 -2.94 -4.11 -16.27
C VAL A 43 -4.23 -3.70 -16.98
N LEU A 44 -4.16 -3.45 -18.29
CA LEU A 44 -5.33 -3.13 -19.11
C LEU A 44 -6.34 -4.29 -19.11
N LEU A 45 -5.90 -5.51 -19.38
CA LEU A 45 -6.76 -6.70 -19.40
C LEU A 45 -7.43 -6.95 -18.04
N LEU A 46 -6.68 -6.82 -16.94
CA LEU A 46 -7.22 -6.98 -15.59
C LEU A 46 -8.16 -5.84 -15.20
N SER A 47 -7.93 -4.62 -15.71
CA SER A 47 -8.86 -3.51 -15.53
C SER A 47 -10.17 -3.74 -16.28
N VAL A 48 -10.11 -4.24 -17.52
CA VAL A 48 -11.29 -4.65 -18.29
C VAL A 48 -12.03 -5.78 -17.55
N ALA A 49 -11.31 -6.79 -17.08
CA ALA A 49 -11.90 -7.87 -16.29
C ALA A 49 -12.59 -7.35 -15.02
N ALA A 50 -11.98 -6.41 -14.30
CA ALA A 50 -12.58 -5.79 -13.11
C ALA A 50 -13.89 -5.04 -13.42
N VAL A 51 -14.00 -4.43 -14.60
CA VAL A 51 -15.25 -3.80 -15.06
C VAL A 51 -16.29 -4.87 -15.40
N VAL A 52 -15.91 -5.90 -16.16
CA VAL A 52 -16.80 -7.00 -16.56
C VAL A 52 -17.37 -7.76 -15.37
N CYS A 53 -16.59 -7.95 -14.30
CA CYS A 53 -17.07 -8.60 -13.07
C CYS A 53 -18.18 -7.82 -12.34
N GLY A 54 -18.39 -6.54 -12.65
CA GLY A 54 -19.50 -5.75 -12.09
C GLY A 54 -19.41 -5.50 -10.58
N ILE A 55 -20.41 -4.84 -10.00
CA ILE A 55 -20.44 -4.47 -8.58
C ILE A 55 -20.81 -5.70 -7.73
N SER A 56 -19.92 -6.13 -6.84
CA SER A 56 -20.12 -7.30 -5.98
C SER A 56 -19.52 -7.12 -4.58
N HIS A 57 -19.88 -8.00 -3.64
CA HIS A 57 -19.32 -8.07 -2.28
C HIS A 57 -19.11 -6.71 -1.58
N ASP A 58 -17.93 -6.49 -1.01
CA ASP A 58 -17.58 -5.27 -0.29
C ASP A 58 -17.59 -4.03 -1.19
N TYR A 59 -17.35 -4.21 -2.50
CA TYR A 59 -17.37 -3.10 -3.46
C TYR A 59 -18.75 -2.43 -3.52
N LYS A 60 -19.84 -3.19 -3.35
CA LYS A 60 -21.18 -2.62 -3.25
C LYS A 60 -21.31 -1.63 -2.10
N ASN A 61 -20.72 -1.97 -0.95
CA ASN A 61 -20.74 -1.11 0.23
C ASN A 61 -19.84 0.12 0.01
N TYR A 62 -18.70 -0.04 -0.65
CA TYR A 62 -17.81 1.08 -0.98
C TYR A 62 -18.48 2.07 -1.93
N VAL A 63 -19.09 1.60 -3.02
CA VAL A 63 -19.84 2.44 -3.95
C VAL A 63 -20.97 3.18 -3.23
N HIS A 64 -21.75 2.47 -2.41
CA HIS A 64 -22.81 3.11 -1.64
C HIS A 64 -22.26 4.21 -0.72
N LEU A 65 -21.21 3.92 0.05
CA LEU A 65 -20.53 4.90 0.91
C LEU A 65 -20.08 6.12 0.11
N TRP A 66 -19.30 5.90 -0.95
CA TRP A 66 -18.72 6.97 -1.77
C TRP A 66 -19.78 7.84 -2.45
N THR A 67 -20.86 7.25 -2.96
CA THR A 67 -21.99 8.00 -3.52
C THR A 67 -22.61 8.90 -2.45
N ARG A 68 -22.91 8.35 -1.27
CA ARG A 68 -23.51 9.13 -0.16
C ARG A 68 -22.59 10.27 0.31
N VAL A 69 -21.28 10.02 0.38
CA VAL A 69 -20.33 11.06 0.79
C VAL A 69 -20.21 12.14 -0.30
N SER A 70 -20.25 11.77 -1.58
CA SER A 70 -20.27 12.75 -2.67
C SER A 70 -21.53 13.63 -2.68
N GLU A 71 -22.62 13.15 -2.09
CA GLU A 71 -23.87 13.90 -1.83
C GLU A 71 -23.81 14.75 -0.54
N GLY A 72 -22.66 14.80 0.13
CA GLY A 72 -22.44 15.59 1.35
C GLY A 72 -22.66 14.83 2.66
N ALA A 73 -22.88 13.52 2.63
CA ALA A 73 -22.99 12.75 3.87
C ALA A 73 -21.63 12.63 4.59
N ASN A 74 -21.66 12.60 5.93
CA ASN A 74 -20.47 12.28 6.72
C ASN A 74 -20.14 10.77 6.57
N PRO A 75 -18.92 10.40 6.10
CA PRO A 75 -18.52 9.01 5.86
C PRO A 75 -18.51 8.13 7.11
N TRP A 76 -18.39 8.69 8.31
CA TRP A 76 -18.40 7.96 9.58
C TRP A 76 -19.74 8.00 10.30
N HIS A 77 -20.78 8.55 9.68
CA HIS A 77 -22.13 8.48 10.21
C HIS A 77 -22.56 7.01 10.38
N ARG A 78 -23.20 6.68 11.51
CA ARG A 78 -23.52 5.30 11.95
C ARG A 78 -24.21 4.45 10.88
N ASN A 79 -25.04 5.06 10.04
CA ASN A 79 -25.81 4.36 9.00
C ASN A 79 -24.96 3.90 7.80
N LEU A 80 -23.79 4.49 7.56
CA LEU A 80 -22.93 4.15 6.42
C LEU A 80 -21.95 3.01 6.71
N LYS A 81 -21.81 2.61 7.99
CA LYS A 81 -20.98 1.46 8.43
C LYS A 81 -19.54 1.48 7.90
N ASN A 82 -18.94 2.66 7.72
CA ASN A 82 -17.56 2.77 7.25
C ASN A 82 -16.57 2.31 8.34
N SER A 83 -15.75 1.32 8.00
CA SER A 83 -14.65 0.81 8.84
C SER A 83 -13.27 1.29 8.38
N HIS A 84 -13.21 2.12 7.34
CA HIS A 84 -11.98 2.61 6.74
C HIS A 84 -11.69 4.05 7.17
N GLY A 85 -10.42 4.45 7.05
CA GLY A 85 -9.99 5.80 7.39
C GLY A 85 -10.15 6.80 6.24
N PRO A 86 -9.66 8.04 6.42
CA PRO A 86 -9.86 9.15 5.49
C PRO A 86 -9.35 8.89 4.06
N VAL A 87 -8.26 8.16 3.90
CA VAL A 87 -7.68 7.91 2.57
C VAL A 87 -8.61 7.06 1.72
N HIS A 88 -9.40 6.16 2.33
CA HIS A 88 -10.41 5.39 1.61
C HIS A 88 -11.54 6.26 1.06
N VAL A 89 -11.88 7.35 1.75
CA VAL A 89 -12.96 8.26 1.34
C VAL A 89 -12.57 9.04 0.07
N ILE A 90 -11.29 9.28 -0.17
CA ILE A 90 -10.78 9.98 -1.38
C ILE A 90 -11.23 9.28 -2.67
N PHE A 91 -11.46 7.95 -2.64
CA PHE A 91 -11.98 7.22 -3.79
C PHE A 91 -13.39 7.64 -4.23
N MET A 92 -14.11 8.43 -3.43
CA MET A 92 -15.36 9.04 -3.85
C MET A 92 -15.23 9.90 -5.09
N TYR A 93 -14.09 10.60 -5.27
CA TYR A 93 -13.86 11.42 -6.46
C TYR A 93 -13.71 10.57 -7.72
N ALA A 94 -13.04 9.41 -7.61
CA ALA A 94 -12.96 8.46 -8.71
C ALA A 94 -14.34 7.84 -9.00
N ASN A 95 -15.07 7.45 -7.95
CA ASN A 95 -16.43 6.92 -8.06
C ASN A 95 -17.40 7.90 -8.72
N TYR A 96 -17.27 9.21 -8.43
CA TYR A 96 -18.07 10.27 -9.03
C TYR A 96 -17.88 10.36 -10.55
N ILE A 97 -16.65 10.15 -11.05
CA ILE A 97 -16.37 10.11 -12.50
C ILE A 97 -16.94 8.82 -13.11
N ASN A 98 -16.67 7.68 -12.49
CA ASN A 98 -17.19 6.39 -12.91
C ASN A 98 -17.17 5.40 -11.74
N VAL A 99 -18.27 4.65 -11.58
CA VAL A 99 -18.42 3.67 -10.49
C VAL A 99 -17.35 2.58 -10.49
N PHE A 100 -16.63 2.33 -11.58
CA PHE A 100 -15.54 1.35 -11.67
C PHE A 100 -14.13 1.96 -11.60
N ALA A 101 -13.99 3.30 -11.66
CA ALA A 101 -12.68 3.93 -11.61
C ALA A 101 -11.87 3.59 -10.33
N PRO A 102 -12.47 3.49 -9.12
CA PRO A 102 -11.74 3.03 -7.94
C PRO A 102 -11.11 1.63 -8.12
N ARG A 103 -11.79 0.68 -8.77
CA ARG A 103 -11.23 -0.67 -9.00
C ARG A 103 -10.02 -0.65 -9.91
N ILE A 104 -10.03 0.21 -10.94
CA ILE A 104 -8.88 0.41 -11.81
C ILE A 104 -7.69 0.90 -10.97
N ILE A 105 -7.91 1.80 -10.01
CA ILE A 105 -6.86 2.23 -9.08
C ILE A 105 -6.37 1.07 -8.21
N PHE A 106 -7.24 0.15 -7.79
CA PHE A 106 -6.83 -1.03 -7.00
C PHE A 106 -5.93 -1.97 -7.83
N VAL A 107 -6.27 -2.20 -9.09
CA VAL A 107 -5.44 -2.99 -10.03
C VAL A 107 -4.09 -2.31 -10.26
N ILE A 108 -4.08 -1.00 -10.51
CA ILE A 108 -2.85 -0.22 -10.66
C ILE A 108 -1.99 -0.28 -9.39
N SER A 109 -2.61 -0.22 -8.21
CA SER A 109 -1.90 -0.29 -6.92
C SER A 109 -1.17 -1.64 -6.75
N TRP A 110 -1.81 -2.74 -7.14
CA TRP A 110 -1.16 -4.05 -7.17
C TRP A 110 -0.04 -4.14 -8.19
N ALA A 111 -0.24 -3.56 -9.38
CA ALA A 111 0.78 -3.53 -10.41
C ALA A 111 2.02 -2.78 -9.93
N ILE A 112 1.87 -1.59 -9.35
CA ILE A 112 2.96 -0.82 -8.75
C ILE A 112 3.71 -1.67 -7.72
N THR A 113 2.98 -2.32 -6.81
CA THR A 113 3.57 -3.21 -5.80
C THR A 113 4.38 -4.33 -6.43
N SER A 114 3.80 -5.02 -7.42
CA SER A 114 4.43 -6.14 -8.11
C SER A 114 5.69 -5.71 -8.86
N PHE A 115 5.68 -4.54 -9.50
CA PHE A 115 6.88 -3.98 -10.15
C PHE A 115 7.97 -3.61 -9.15
N MET A 116 7.62 -3.07 -7.99
CA MET A 116 8.60 -2.78 -6.95
C MET A 116 9.28 -4.06 -6.45
N VAL A 117 8.51 -5.13 -6.25
CA VAL A 117 9.06 -6.44 -5.85
C VAL A 117 9.89 -7.05 -6.97
N TYR A 118 9.43 -7.00 -8.22
CA TYR A 118 10.19 -7.49 -9.38
C TYR A 118 11.52 -6.76 -9.54
N ALA A 119 11.51 -5.43 -9.45
CA ALA A 119 12.72 -4.63 -9.48
C ALA A 119 13.71 -5.04 -8.38
N HIS A 120 13.21 -5.42 -7.20
CA HIS A 120 14.04 -5.95 -6.13
C HIS A 120 14.57 -7.36 -6.42
N ILE A 121 13.72 -8.27 -6.89
CA ILE A 121 14.10 -9.64 -7.29
C ILE A 121 15.20 -9.60 -8.36
N ASN A 122 15.13 -8.67 -9.30
CA ASN A 122 16.16 -8.49 -10.34
C ASN A 122 17.54 -8.10 -9.81
N THR A 123 17.64 -7.62 -8.57
CA THR A 123 18.92 -7.36 -7.91
C THR A 123 19.55 -8.61 -7.27
N ILE A 124 18.77 -9.68 -7.12
CA ILE A 124 19.20 -10.93 -6.51
C ILE A 124 19.99 -11.74 -7.54
N LYS A 125 21.30 -11.88 -7.32
CA LYS A 125 22.23 -12.53 -8.27
C LYS A 125 22.12 -14.05 -8.32
N ILE A 126 21.56 -14.69 -7.28
CA ILE A 126 21.46 -16.16 -7.22
C ILE A 126 20.39 -16.71 -8.16
N LEU A 127 19.43 -15.87 -8.56
CA LEU A 127 18.32 -16.26 -9.41
C LEU A 127 18.68 -16.09 -10.89
N ASN A 128 18.33 -17.07 -11.71
CA ASN A 128 18.37 -16.95 -13.16
C ASN A 128 17.14 -16.18 -13.69
N GLU A 129 17.14 -15.79 -14.98
CA GLU A 129 16.07 -14.96 -15.55
C GLU A 129 14.70 -15.66 -15.58
N ILE A 130 14.67 -16.99 -15.78
CA ILE A 130 13.43 -17.78 -15.78
C ILE A 130 12.78 -17.76 -14.40
N GLU A 131 13.58 -17.97 -13.34
CA GLU A 131 13.10 -17.92 -11.95
C GLU A 131 12.55 -16.53 -11.59
N LYS A 132 13.20 -15.46 -12.05
CA LYS A 132 12.72 -14.08 -11.82
C LYS A 132 11.38 -13.83 -12.50
N ILE A 133 11.23 -14.24 -13.76
CA ILE A 133 9.98 -14.12 -14.51
C ILE A 133 8.89 -14.96 -13.84
N PHE A 134 9.21 -16.18 -13.41
CA PHE A 134 8.28 -17.07 -12.74
C PHE A 134 7.77 -16.47 -11.42
N LEU A 135 8.68 -15.99 -10.56
CA LEU A 135 8.32 -15.33 -9.30
C LEU A 135 7.49 -14.06 -9.54
N PHE A 136 7.86 -13.26 -10.55
CA PHE A 136 7.08 -12.10 -10.94
C PHE A 136 5.67 -12.48 -11.39
N SER A 137 5.55 -13.52 -12.22
CA SER A 137 4.27 -14.00 -12.74
C SER A 137 3.37 -14.51 -11.63
N ILE A 138 3.91 -15.28 -10.69
CA ILE A 138 3.17 -15.76 -9.50
C ILE A 138 2.65 -14.59 -8.67
N LEU A 139 3.49 -13.58 -8.44
CA LEU A 139 3.09 -12.43 -7.65
C LEU A 139 2.04 -11.61 -8.41
N PHE A 140 2.35 -11.22 -9.64
CA PHE A 140 1.52 -10.30 -10.42
C PHE A 140 0.17 -10.93 -10.79
N LEU A 141 0.15 -12.21 -11.14
CA LEU A 141 -1.05 -12.99 -11.45
C LEU A 141 -1.50 -13.88 -10.28
N SER A 142 -1.22 -13.45 -9.05
CA SER A 142 -1.64 -14.19 -7.85
C SER A 142 -3.16 -14.48 -7.89
N PRO A 143 -3.60 -15.74 -7.74
CA PRO A 143 -5.01 -16.09 -7.73
C PRO A 143 -5.79 -15.30 -6.68
N THR A 144 -5.18 -15.04 -5.53
CA THR A 144 -5.79 -14.23 -4.46
C THR A 144 -6.06 -12.81 -4.94
N PHE A 145 -5.10 -12.16 -5.61
CA PHE A 145 -5.31 -10.82 -6.16
C PHE A 145 -6.41 -10.80 -7.23
N ILE A 146 -6.39 -11.77 -8.15
CA ILE A 146 -7.40 -11.87 -9.21
C ILE A 146 -8.80 -12.05 -8.60
N VAL A 147 -8.97 -12.99 -7.66
CA VAL A 147 -10.27 -13.21 -7.04
C VAL A 147 -10.70 -11.99 -6.22
N PHE A 148 -9.91 -11.58 -5.23
CA PHE A 148 -10.36 -10.58 -4.26
C PHE A 148 -10.38 -9.16 -4.83
N THR A 149 -9.37 -8.75 -5.60
CA THR A 149 -9.30 -7.38 -6.12
C THR A 149 -9.99 -7.25 -7.46
N VAL A 150 -9.66 -8.10 -8.43
CA VAL A 150 -10.26 -8.03 -9.78
C VAL A 150 -11.69 -8.54 -9.77
N GLY A 151 -12.00 -9.66 -9.10
CA GLY A 151 -13.35 -10.23 -9.04
C GLY A 151 -14.28 -9.53 -8.04
N LEU A 152 -13.87 -9.44 -6.78
CA LEU A 152 -14.72 -8.93 -5.68
C LEU A 152 -14.57 -7.42 -5.40
N GLY A 153 -13.59 -6.75 -6.02
CA GLY A 153 -13.40 -5.30 -5.86
C GLY A 153 -12.87 -4.88 -4.48
N THR A 154 -12.17 -5.77 -3.77
CA THR A 154 -11.51 -5.40 -2.51
C THR A 154 -10.39 -4.39 -2.76
N ASN A 155 -10.20 -3.47 -1.81
CA ASN A 155 -9.25 -2.36 -1.90
C ASN A 155 -7.89 -2.66 -1.24
N ASP A 156 -7.65 -3.91 -0.81
CA ASP A 156 -6.47 -4.28 -0.02
C ASP A 156 -5.16 -4.02 -0.75
N ALA A 157 -5.17 -4.10 -2.09
CA ALA A 157 -4.04 -3.77 -2.94
C ALA A 157 -3.48 -2.35 -2.69
N VAL A 158 -4.35 -1.38 -2.36
CA VAL A 158 -3.93 0.00 -2.03
C VAL A 158 -3.16 0.05 -0.72
N THR A 159 -3.69 -0.62 0.31
CA THR A 159 -3.02 -0.73 1.62
C THR A 159 -1.64 -1.38 1.48
N ILE A 160 -1.56 -2.46 0.70
CA ILE A 160 -0.31 -3.18 0.43
C ILE A 160 0.66 -2.27 -0.32
N MET A 161 0.21 -1.54 -1.34
CA MET A 161 1.05 -0.59 -2.08
C MET A 161 1.69 0.45 -1.16
N PHE A 162 0.90 1.13 -0.33
CA PHE A 162 1.45 2.11 0.62
C PHE A 162 2.43 1.49 1.61
N THR A 163 2.11 0.31 2.13
CA THR A 163 2.99 -0.43 3.06
C THR A 163 4.31 -0.83 2.39
N MET A 164 4.26 -1.28 1.14
CA MET A 164 5.45 -1.67 0.38
C MET A 164 6.31 -0.47 0.00
N ILE A 165 5.71 0.66 -0.42
CA ILE A 165 6.43 1.91 -0.63
C ILE A 165 7.12 2.34 0.67
N ALA A 166 6.43 2.27 1.80
CA ALA A 166 7.00 2.59 3.09
C ALA A 166 8.19 1.70 3.45
N LEU A 167 8.09 0.38 3.23
CA LEU A 167 9.16 -0.58 3.46
C LEU A 167 10.38 -0.28 2.58
N PHE A 168 10.18 -0.13 1.27
CA PHE A 168 11.27 0.16 0.34
C PHE A 168 11.94 1.51 0.62
N ALA A 169 11.17 2.53 1.03
CA ALA A 169 11.72 3.79 1.50
C ALA A 169 12.56 3.60 2.77
N LEU A 170 12.10 2.79 3.72
CA LEU A 170 12.83 2.52 4.96
C LEU A 170 14.15 1.82 4.70
N LEU A 171 14.15 0.79 3.85
CA LEU A 171 15.36 0.04 3.48
C LEU A 171 16.40 1.01 2.89
N LYS A 172 15.96 2.00 2.10
CA LYS A 172 16.83 3.04 1.52
C LYS A 172 17.29 4.12 2.51
N GLY A 173 16.95 4.01 3.78
CA GLY A 173 17.23 5.04 4.79
C GLY A 173 16.41 6.32 4.59
N LYS A 174 15.34 6.28 3.78
CA LYS A 174 14.43 7.39 3.53
C LYS A 174 13.29 7.37 4.56
N GLU A 175 13.67 7.55 5.82
CA GLU A 175 12.78 7.40 6.99
C GLU A 175 11.54 8.31 6.94
N TYR A 176 11.66 9.56 6.47
CA TYR A 176 10.51 10.48 6.32
C TYR A 176 9.43 9.93 5.38
N TYR A 177 9.82 9.53 4.17
CA TYR A 177 8.90 8.95 3.19
C TYR A 177 8.30 7.65 3.70
N SER A 178 9.08 6.84 4.42
CA SER A 178 8.57 5.63 5.04
C SER A 178 7.44 5.93 6.04
N GLY A 179 7.63 6.91 6.93
CA GLY A 179 6.60 7.32 7.89
C GLY A 179 5.34 7.86 7.22
N LEU A 180 5.50 8.73 6.21
CA LEU A 180 4.39 9.27 5.41
C LEU A 180 3.57 8.16 4.75
N PHE A 181 4.21 7.27 3.99
CA PHE A 181 3.50 6.23 3.25
C PHE A 181 2.88 5.18 4.18
N LEU A 182 3.53 4.83 5.29
CA LEU A 182 2.89 3.93 6.26
C LEU A 182 1.66 4.59 6.89
N SER A 183 1.73 5.89 7.21
CA SER A 183 0.58 6.65 7.70
C SER A 183 -0.58 6.66 6.70
N LEU A 184 -0.30 6.85 5.40
CA LEU A 184 -1.32 6.73 4.34
C LEU A 184 -1.93 5.33 4.29
N GLY A 185 -1.12 4.28 4.45
CA GLY A 185 -1.60 2.90 4.55
C GLY A 185 -2.54 2.68 5.73
N VAL A 186 -2.18 3.21 6.91
CA VAL A 186 -3.01 3.15 8.14
C VAL A 186 -4.30 3.95 7.99
N MET A 187 -4.24 5.14 7.38
CA MET A 187 -5.43 5.96 7.10
C MET A 187 -6.30 5.38 5.99
N HIS A 188 -5.79 4.45 5.18
CA HIS A 188 -6.63 3.70 4.25
C HIS A 188 -7.32 2.54 4.99
N LYS A 189 -6.54 1.70 5.68
CA LYS A 189 -7.03 0.58 6.50
C LYS A 189 -6.15 0.50 7.75
N ILE A 190 -6.73 0.34 8.93
CA ILE A 190 -5.99 0.42 10.21
C ILE A 190 -4.87 -0.65 10.35
N ILE A 191 -4.98 -1.77 9.63
CA ILE A 191 -4.13 -2.97 9.79
C ILE A 191 -2.62 -2.68 9.81
N PRO A 192 -2.01 -1.87 8.91
CA PRO A 192 -0.57 -1.62 8.90
C PRO A 192 -0.03 -0.94 10.16
N ILE A 193 -0.87 -0.47 11.08
CA ILE A 193 -0.42 0.14 12.34
C ILE A 193 0.39 -0.84 13.18
N VAL A 194 0.12 -2.15 13.04
CA VAL A 194 0.88 -3.21 13.71
C VAL A 194 2.35 -3.26 13.29
N LEU A 195 2.70 -2.65 12.15
CA LEU A 195 4.08 -2.55 11.65
C LEU A 195 4.83 -1.34 12.22
N VAL A 196 4.15 -0.40 12.88
CA VAL A 196 4.78 0.81 13.44
C VAL A 196 5.93 0.47 14.39
N PRO A 197 5.83 -0.48 15.35
CA PRO A 197 6.95 -0.83 16.21
C PRO A 197 8.16 -1.35 15.43
N ILE A 198 7.92 -2.17 14.40
CA ILE A 198 8.96 -2.75 13.54
C ILE A 198 9.67 -1.66 12.74
N PHE A 199 8.93 -0.67 12.24
CA PHE A 199 9.49 0.43 11.46
C PHE A 199 10.18 1.48 12.36
N LEU A 200 9.65 1.70 13.56
CA LEU A 200 10.14 2.71 14.50
C LEU A 200 11.44 2.29 15.17
N VAL A 201 11.63 1.01 15.47
CA VAL A 201 12.78 0.51 16.23
C VAL A 201 13.84 -0.07 15.28
N ARG A 202 15.10 0.36 15.43
CA ARG A 202 16.25 -0.22 14.72
C ARG A 202 16.69 -1.53 15.38
N SER A 203 17.50 -2.33 14.68
CA SER A 203 18.07 -3.57 15.21
C SER A 203 18.90 -3.37 16.50
N ASN A 204 19.45 -2.18 16.71
CA ASN A 204 20.17 -1.80 17.94
C ASN A 204 19.29 -1.10 18.98
N LEU A 205 17.96 -1.30 18.91
CA LEU A 205 16.96 -0.70 19.79
C LEU A 205 16.89 0.84 19.76
N ARG A 206 17.57 1.51 18.83
CA ARG A 206 17.48 2.96 18.67
C ARG A 206 16.20 3.34 17.91
N ILE A 207 15.55 4.40 18.38
CA ILE A 207 14.33 4.95 17.79
C ILE A 207 14.64 5.73 16.51
N ARG A 208 13.86 5.50 15.44
CA ARG A 208 13.89 6.25 14.19
C ARG A 208 12.98 7.48 14.27
N TRP A 209 13.44 8.52 14.95
CA TRP A 209 12.64 9.74 15.19
C TRP A 209 12.11 10.39 13.90
N LYS A 210 12.87 10.38 12.80
CA LYS A 210 12.43 10.93 11.51
C LYS A 210 11.22 10.20 10.94
N PHE A 211 11.22 8.86 11.05
CA PHE A 211 10.08 8.03 10.68
C PHE A 211 8.89 8.33 11.60
N GLY A 212 9.11 8.30 12.92
CA GLY A 212 8.04 8.51 13.91
C GLY A 212 7.37 9.88 13.75
N LEU A 213 8.17 10.95 13.61
CA LEU A 213 7.66 12.30 13.39
C LEU A 213 6.85 12.38 12.10
N ALA A 214 7.38 11.88 10.97
CA ALA A 214 6.66 11.90 9.69
C ALA A 214 5.34 11.13 9.74
N PHE A 215 5.35 9.96 10.39
CA PHE A 215 4.15 9.15 10.57
C PHE A 215 3.09 9.91 11.39
N LEU A 216 3.47 10.43 12.56
CA LEU A 216 2.56 11.13 13.47
C LEU A 216 2.02 12.42 12.83
N THR A 217 2.87 13.23 12.21
CA THR A 217 2.42 14.48 11.56
C THR A 217 1.50 14.19 10.38
N SER A 218 1.79 13.17 9.57
CA SER A 218 0.93 12.80 8.43
C SER A 218 -0.42 12.27 8.89
N MET A 219 -0.42 11.46 9.95
CA MET A 219 -1.64 10.90 10.56
C MET A 219 -2.51 12.02 11.15
N ALA A 220 -1.90 12.90 11.95
CA ALA A 220 -2.57 14.04 12.56
C ALA A 220 -3.13 14.99 11.50
N PHE A 221 -2.38 15.24 10.42
CA PHE A 221 -2.82 16.08 9.32
C PHE A 221 -4.00 15.47 8.56
N GLY A 222 -3.93 14.19 8.18
CA GLY A 222 -5.01 13.53 7.46
C GLY A 222 -6.29 13.38 8.29
N ILE A 223 -6.17 13.05 9.57
CA ILE A 223 -7.31 13.06 10.50
C ILE A 223 -7.84 14.48 10.71
N GLY A 224 -6.96 15.46 10.87
CA GLY A 224 -7.33 16.86 11.06
C GLY A 224 -8.12 17.43 9.88
N ILE A 225 -7.69 17.15 8.63
CA ILE A 225 -8.45 17.50 7.43
C ILE A 225 -9.81 16.82 7.43
N SER A 226 -9.84 15.52 7.74
CA SER A 226 -11.08 14.77 7.79
C SER A 226 -12.06 15.33 8.83
N TYR A 227 -11.58 15.67 10.02
CA TYR A 227 -12.37 16.32 11.06
C TYR A 227 -12.89 17.69 10.61
N TYR A 228 -12.06 18.46 9.92
CA TYR A 228 -12.46 19.78 9.42
C TYR A 228 -13.55 19.70 8.35
N ILE A 229 -13.48 18.73 7.43
CA ILE A 229 -14.46 18.59 6.33
C ILE A 229 -15.78 17.98 6.82
N TRP A 230 -15.73 16.93 7.65
CA TRP A 230 -16.92 16.14 8.00
C TRP A 230 -17.36 16.25 9.47
N GLY A 231 -16.59 16.94 10.32
CA GLY A 231 -16.89 17.13 11.73
C GLY A 231 -16.38 16.00 12.64
N GLY A 232 -16.82 16.03 13.90
CA GLY A 232 -16.26 15.24 15.00
C GLY A 232 -16.89 13.88 15.28
N GLU A 233 -17.80 13.39 14.44
CA GLU A 233 -18.29 12.01 14.55
C GLU A 233 -17.14 11.06 14.15
N GLY A 234 -16.36 10.66 15.16
CA GLY A 234 -15.13 9.86 15.14
C GLY A 234 -14.66 9.27 13.80
N THR A 235 -13.48 9.70 13.35
CA THR A 235 -12.75 9.26 12.13
C THR A 235 -12.41 7.75 12.06
N PHE A 236 -12.79 6.97 13.08
CA PHE A 236 -12.75 5.51 13.11
C PHE A 236 -13.89 5.04 14.04
N SER A 237 -15.12 4.98 13.54
CA SER A 237 -16.25 4.42 14.29
C SER A 237 -15.92 2.97 14.68
N THR A 238 -15.71 2.71 15.97
CA THR A 238 -15.59 1.35 16.47
C THR A 238 -16.90 0.62 16.19
N ALA A 239 -16.85 -0.55 15.57
CA ALA A 239 -18.02 -1.36 15.22
C ALA A 239 -18.93 -1.74 16.41
N ASN A 240 -18.58 -1.35 17.64
CA ASN A 240 -19.30 -1.60 18.89
C ASN A 240 -20.57 -0.75 19.08
N ASP A 241 -20.81 0.28 18.27
CA ASP A 241 -22.05 1.08 18.34
C ASP A 241 -23.30 0.36 17.78
N ARG A 242 -23.16 -0.89 17.30
CA ARG A 242 -24.27 -1.71 16.77
C ARG A 242 -25.27 -2.20 17.84
N GLY A 243 -25.00 -1.94 19.13
CA GLY A 243 -25.78 -2.49 20.25
C GLY A 243 -26.84 -1.57 20.86
N LYS A 244 -26.83 -0.25 20.59
CA LYS A 244 -27.86 0.65 21.12
C LYS A 244 -29.02 0.74 20.14
N LYS A 245 -30.01 -0.14 20.31
CA LYS A 245 -31.35 0.07 19.76
C LYS A 245 -31.90 1.36 20.36
N ILE A 246 -32.21 2.34 19.51
CA ILE A 246 -33.09 3.47 19.83
C ILE A 246 -34.52 2.96 19.67
#